data_AF-A0A4R6QKM8-F1
#
_entry.id   AF-A0A4R6QKM8-F1
#
_cell.length_a   1.000
_cell.length_b   1.000
_cell.length_c   1.000
_cell.angle_alpha   90.00
_cell.angle_beta   90.00
_cell.angle_gamma   90.00
#
_symmetry.space_group_name_H-M   'P 1'
#
loop_
_entity.id
_entity.type
_entity.pdbx_description
1 polymer ?
#
loop_
_entity_poly.entity_id
_entity_poly.type
_entity_poly.pdbx_seq_one_letter_code
_entity_poly.pdbx_strand_id
1 'polypeptide(L)'
;MPAMPPRPQAPSIKHRRRLFALLWMSPALLPLVWWLLKPAGVSVRVETKTWQLAIEIETLVEDHGSSWCDEVPSGVRVTLRRTMIDPSGVRTAPAEHCRYTGPQWRALHSAMAEGRAPAPPLWPKLSLAPVPDPPPLGAERPGKRHERYEIRLRAASGQTWTCRLPLAQWQGVTPDLSFLLQVDRHGVAHCGSVPGQRSTAH
;
A
#
# COMPACT_ATOMS: atom_id res chain seq x y z
N MET A 1 25.42 84.69 21.68
CA MET A 1 24.13 84.27 22.28
C MET A 1 23.87 82.83 21.86
N PRO A 2 23.94 81.85 22.78
CA PRO A 2 23.78 80.43 22.43
C PRO A 2 22.29 80.08 22.25
N ALA A 3 21.99 79.39 21.15
CA ALA A 3 20.66 78.91 20.79
C ALA A 3 20.24 77.72 21.65
N MET A 4 19.02 77.78 22.17
CA MET A 4 18.44 76.78 23.06
C MET A 4 17.91 75.57 22.25
N PRO A 5 18.18 74.33 22.66
CA PRO A 5 17.72 73.15 21.92
C PRO A 5 16.21 72.90 22.09
N PRO A 6 15.53 72.32 21.08
CA PRO A 6 14.11 72.06 21.12
C PRO A 6 13.74 70.93 22.09
N ARG A 7 12.60 71.07 22.76
CA ARG A 7 12.06 70.07 23.70
C ARG A 7 11.62 68.78 22.97
N PRO A 8 11.92 67.60 23.52
CA PRO A 8 11.40 66.33 23.02
C PRO A 8 9.88 66.23 23.23
N GLN A 9 9.15 65.84 22.20
CA GLN A 9 7.71 65.59 22.26
C GLN A 9 7.44 64.19 22.82
N ALA A 10 6.59 64.11 23.84
CA ALA A 10 6.22 62.85 24.49
C ALA A 10 5.20 62.07 23.64
N PRO A 11 5.38 60.74 23.47
CA PRO A 11 4.50 59.93 22.64
C PRO A 11 3.09 59.79 23.23
N SER A 12 2.09 59.99 22.38
CA SER A 12 0.66 59.93 22.68
C SER A 12 0.20 58.51 23.12
N ILE A 13 -0.27 58.42 24.36
CA ILE A 13 -0.69 57.19 25.08
C ILE A 13 -1.92 56.49 24.45
N LYS A 14 -2.62 57.12 23.49
CA LYS A 14 -3.91 56.62 22.99
C LYS A 14 -3.82 55.36 22.11
N HIS A 15 -2.65 54.99 21.59
CA HIS A 15 -2.50 53.80 20.75
C HIS A 15 -2.36 52.47 21.52
N ARG A 16 -1.96 52.51 22.80
CA ARG A 16 -1.64 51.29 23.56
C ARG A 16 -2.88 50.52 24.04
N ARG A 17 -4.04 51.19 24.12
CA ARG A 17 -5.30 50.56 24.57
C ARG A 17 -6.07 49.80 23.47
N ARG A 18 -5.87 50.13 22.18
CA ARG A 18 -6.53 49.42 21.07
C ARG A 18 -5.87 48.08 20.71
N LEU A 19 -4.58 47.91 21.04
CA LEU A 19 -3.85 46.67 20.80
C LEU A 19 -4.18 45.55 21.81
N PHE A 20 -4.63 45.87 23.03
CA PHE A 20 -4.98 44.85 24.04
C PHE A 20 -6.37 44.24 23.86
N ALA A 21 -7.31 44.94 23.20
CA ALA A 21 -8.67 44.42 22.99
C ALA A 21 -8.75 43.33 21.90
N LEU A 22 -7.88 43.38 20.88
CA LEU A 22 -7.80 42.35 19.84
C LEU A 22 -7.12 41.06 20.33
N LEU A 23 -6.28 41.13 21.37
CA LEU A 23 -5.56 39.96 21.89
C LEU A 23 -6.45 39.02 22.73
N TRP A 24 -7.56 39.51 23.29
CA TRP A 24 -8.46 38.72 24.14
C TRP A 24 -9.57 37.95 23.39
N MET A 25 -9.84 38.28 22.13
CA MET A 25 -10.80 37.53 21.28
C MET A 25 -10.17 36.32 20.57
N SER A 26 -8.84 36.23 20.53
CA SER A 26 -8.11 35.14 19.87
C SER A 26 -8.24 33.75 20.51
N PRO A 27 -8.19 33.57 21.85
CA PRO A 27 -8.19 32.22 22.44
C PRO A 27 -9.54 31.49 22.34
N ALA A 28 -10.66 32.21 22.17
CA ALA A 28 -11.99 31.59 22.02
C ALA A 28 -12.27 31.09 20.58
N LEU A 29 -11.60 31.67 19.57
CA LEU A 29 -11.77 31.26 18.18
C LEU A 29 -11.04 29.95 17.88
N LEU A 30 -9.90 29.69 18.53
CA LEU A 30 -9.11 28.47 18.34
C LEU A 30 -9.88 27.16 18.62
N PRO A 31 -10.60 26.98 19.75
CA PRO A 31 -11.38 25.75 19.97
C PRO A 31 -12.56 25.63 19.01
N LEU A 32 -13.16 26.74 18.58
CA LEU A 32 -14.25 26.74 17.60
C LEU A 32 -13.76 26.28 16.23
N VAL A 33 -12.65 26.84 15.77
CA VAL A 33 -11.97 26.47 14.52
C VAL A 33 -11.51 25.01 14.58
N TRP A 34 -10.96 24.55 15.72
CA TRP A 34 -10.60 23.15 15.92
C TRP A 34 -11.81 22.22 15.90
N TRP A 35 -12.94 22.60 16.49
CA TRP A 35 -14.18 21.82 16.45
C TRP A 35 -14.76 21.72 15.04
N LEU A 36 -14.73 22.82 14.28
CA LEU A 36 -15.14 22.87 12.87
C LEU A 36 -14.23 22.04 11.95
N LEU A 37 -12.95 21.92 12.30
CA LEU A 37 -11.94 21.18 11.51
C LEU A 37 -11.74 19.73 11.97
N LYS A 38 -12.41 19.27 13.04
CA LYS A 38 -12.31 17.87 13.46
C LYS A 38 -12.91 16.98 12.36
N PRO A 39 -12.17 15.99 11.83
CA PRO A 39 -12.69 15.10 10.80
C PRO A 39 -13.89 14.34 11.34
N ALA A 40 -15.02 14.43 10.63
CA ALA A 40 -16.23 13.70 10.97
C ALA A 40 -15.96 12.20 10.80
N GLY A 41 -15.93 11.46 11.90
CA GLY A 41 -15.87 10.01 11.90
C GLY A 41 -17.27 9.40 11.96
N VAL A 42 -17.47 8.29 11.26
CA VAL A 42 -18.68 7.47 11.39
C VAL A 42 -18.42 6.38 12.42
N SER A 43 -19.31 6.22 13.40
CA SER A 43 -19.22 5.11 14.35
C SER A 43 -19.51 3.79 13.63
N VAL A 44 -18.53 2.90 13.61
CA VAL A 44 -18.63 1.58 12.98
C VAL A 44 -18.27 0.48 13.98
N ARG A 45 -18.81 -0.72 13.74
CA ARG A 45 -18.47 -1.96 14.44
C ARG A 45 -17.80 -2.94 13.48
N VAL A 46 -16.81 -3.67 13.97
CA VAL A 46 -16.21 -4.80 13.24
C VAL A 46 -17.20 -5.97 13.23
N GLU A 47 -17.79 -6.24 12.07
CA GLU A 47 -18.76 -7.32 11.87
C GLU A 47 -18.06 -8.65 11.61
N THR A 48 -17.00 -8.66 10.79
CA THR A 48 -16.32 -9.89 10.41
C THR A 48 -14.85 -9.64 10.14
N LYS A 49 -13.99 -10.62 10.44
CA LYS A 49 -12.58 -10.64 10.05
C LYS A 49 -12.31 -11.87 9.19
N THR A 50 -11.86 -11.68 7.97
CA THR A 50 -11.52 -12.76 7.03
C THR A 50 -10.05 -12.72 6.66
N TRP A 51 -9.53 -13.88 6.27
CA TRP A 51 -8.18 -14.02 5.76
C TRP A 51 -8.18 -14.97 4.57
N GLN A 52 -7.25 -14.74 3.65
CA GLN A 52 -7.01 -15.58 2.48
C GLN A 52 -5.51 -15.62 2.22
N LEU A 53 -4.96 -16.82 2.13
CA LEU A 53 -3.56 -17.11 1.89
C LEU A 53 -3.46 -17.97 0.63
N ALA A 54 -2.58 -17.59 -0.29
CA ALA A 54 -2.38 -18.32 -1.53
C ALA A 54 -0.88 -18.51 -1.82
N ILE A 55 -0.52 -19.72 -2.23
CA ILE A 55 0.83 -20.03 -2.70
C ILE A 55 0.70 -20.36 -4.18
N GLU A 56 1.37 -19.58 -5.03
CA GLU A 56 1.48 -19.91 -6.45
C GLU A 56 2.24 -21.23 -6.59
N ILE A 57 1.76 -22.09 -7.48
CA ILE A 57 2.47 -23.30 -7.88
C ILE A 57 2.96 -23.04 -9.30
N GLU A 58 4.28 -22.96 -9.43
CA GLU A 58 4.94 -22.78 -10.70
C GLU A 58 5.21 -24.14 -11.32
N THR A 59 4.90 -24.28 -12.60
CA THR A 59 5.22 -25.46 -13.40
C THR A 59 6.31 -25.08 -14.40
N LEU A 60 7.31 -25.95 -14.58
CA LEU A 60 8.33 -25.77 -15.60
C LEU A 60 7.72 -26.13 -16.96
N VAL A 61 7.55 -25.13 -17.82
CA VAL A 61 6.98 -25.31 -19.16
C VAL A 61 8.00 -24.95 -20.23
N GLU A 62 7.87 -25.50 -21.43
CA GLU A 62 8.61 -24.96 -22.58
C GLU A 62 7.95 -23.65 -23.00
N ASP A 63 8.73 -22.59 -23.05
CA ASP A 63 8.25 -21.26 -23.42
C ASP A 63 9.08 -20.65 -24.55
N HIS A 64 8.44 -19.73 -25.27
CA HIS A 64 9.03 -19.01 -26.40
C HIS A 64 9.40 -17.60 -25.97
N GLY A 65 10.66 -17.22 -26.19
CA GLY A 65 11.15 -15.88 -25.90
C GLY A 65 11.82 -15.25 -27.11
N SER A 66 12.07 -13.95 -26.98
CA SER A 66 12.95 -13.25 -27.91
C SER A 66 13.73 -12.18 -27.20
N SER A 67 15.02 -12.07 -27.51
CA SER A 67 15.92 -11.07 -26.97
C SER A 67 17.05 -10.80 -27.97
N TRP A 68 17.90 -9.82 -27.69
CA TRP A 68 19.19 -9.73 -28.37
C TRP A 68 19.98 -11.02 -28.15
N CYS A 69 20.69 -11.49 -29.18
CA CYS A 69 21.32 -12.82 -29.16
C CYS A 69 22.39 -12.98 -28.07
N ASP A 70 23.00 -11.88 -27.64
CA ASP A 70 23.95 -11.79 -26.52
C ASP A 70 23.27 -11.75 -25.14
N GLU A 71 21.96 -11.51 -25.09
CA GLU A 71 21.13 -11.51 -23.87
C GLU A 71 20.27 -12.78 -23.74
N VAL A 72 20.43 -13.74 -24.65
CA VAL A 72 19.68 -15.01 -24.61
C VAL A 72 20.19 -15.86 -23.44
N PRO A 73 19.30 -16.36 -22.56
CA PRO A 73 19.71 -17.19 -21.43
C PRO A 73 20.42 -18.48 -21.86
N SER A 74 21.39 -18.96 -21.07
CA SER A 74 22.01 -20.26 -21.32
C SER A 74 21.01 -21.41 -21.20
N GLY A 75 21.16 -22.46 -22.02
CA GLY A 75 20.32 -23.65 -21.96
C GLY A 75 19.01 -23.56 -22.74
N VAL A 76 18.78 -22.46 -23.48
CA VAL A 76 17.65 -22.35 -24.42
C VAL A 76 18.11 -22.68 -25.85
N ARG A 77 17.18 -23.15 -26.68
CA ARG A 77 17.40 -23.44 -28.08
C ARG A 77 17.01 -22.21 -28.92
N VAL A 78 17.97 -21.61 -29.62
CA VAL A 78 17.69 -20.53 -30.58
C VAL A 78 17.00 -21.11 -31.81
N THR A 79 15.83 -20.58 -32.17
CA THR A 79 15.02 -21.03 -33.31
C THR A 79 15.09 -20.09 -34.52
N LEU A 80 15.29 -18.79 -34.28
CA LEU A 80 15.43 -17.79 -35.34
C LEU A 80 16.47 -16.75 -34.95
N ARG A 81 17.27 -16.32 -35.92
CA ARG A 81 18.17 -15.16 -35.81
C ARG A 81 17.84 -14.17 -36.91
N ARG A 82 17.82 -12.88 -36.56
CA ARG A 82 17.66 -11.79 -37.53
C ARG A 82 18.50 -10.59 -37.13
N THR A 83 19.14 -9.92 -38.08
CA THR A 83 19.79 -8.63 -37.82
C THR A 83 18.74 -7.53 -37.82
N MET A 84 18.72 -6.69 -36.79
CA MET A 84 17.81 -5.54 -36.71
C MET A 84 18.45 -4.34 -36.01
N ILE A 85 17.94 -3.15 -36.33
CA ILE A 85 18.26 -1.90 -35.62
C ILE A 85 17.47 -1.89 -34.32
N ASP A 86 18.13 -1.50 -33.22
CA ASP A 86 17.52 -1.43 -31.90
C ASP A 86 16.50 -0.27 -31.82
N PRO A 87 15.19 -0.56 -31.63
CA PRO A 87 14.17 0.48 -31.57
C PRO A 87 14.27 1.34 -30.30
N SER A 88 14.94 0.85 -29.26
CA SER A 88 15.15 1.61 -28.01
C SER A 88 16.32 2.59 -28.12
N GLY A 89 17.17 2.47 -29.15
CA GLY A 89 18.35 3.30 -29.34
C GLY A 89 19.50 3.02 -28.35
N VAL A 90 19.41 1.97 -27.54
CA VAL A 90 20.50 1.58 -26.62
C VAL A 90 21.71 1.10 -27.41
N ARG A 91 21.51 0.36 -28.50
CA ARG A 91 22.57 -0.09 -29.41
C ARG A 91 22.71 0.86 -30.61
N THR A 92 23.94 1.29 -30.88
CA THR A 92 24.26 2.26 -31.94
C THR A 92 24.43 1.62 -33.33
N ALA A 93 24.57 0.30 -33.40
CA ALA A 93 24.73 -0.46 -34.64
C ALA A 93 23.67 -1.58 -34.74
N PRO A 94 23.33 -2.03 -35.96
CA PRO A 94 22.50 -3.22 -36.14
C PRO A 94 23.09 -4.43 -35.41
N ALA A 95 22.25 -5.17 -34.68
CA ALA A 95 22.65 -6.33 -33.90
C ALA A 95 21.74 -7.53 -34.17
N GLU A 96 22.18 -8.74 -33.79
CA GLU A 96 21.37 -9.95 -33.94
C GLU A 96 20.32 -10.05 -32.84
N HIS A 97 19.06 -10.20 -33.26
CA HIS A 97 17.93 -10.49 -32.39
C HIS A 97 17.48 -11.93 -32.58
N CYS A 98 17.44 -12.68 -31.49
CA CYS A 98 17.16 -14.11 -31.44
C CYS A 98 15.72 -14.36 -30.97
N ARG A 99 15.04 -15.33 -31.59
CA ARG A 99 13.92 -16.04 -30.97
C ARG A 99 14.43 -17.38 -30.46
N TYR A 100 13.94 -17.81 -29.30
CA TYR A 100 14.39 -19.03 -28.65
C TYR A 100 13.23 -19.76 -27.98
N THR A 101 13.43 -21.06 -27.72
CA THR A 101 12.55 -21.89 -26.88
C THR A 101 13.35 -22.50 -25.75
N GLY A 102 12.79 -22.55 -24.56
CA GLY A 102 13.48 -23.11 -23.41
C GLY A 102 12.59 -23.29 -22.19
N PRO A 103 13.07 -24.04 -21.19
CA PRO A 103 12.32 -24.27 -19.96
C PRO A 103 12.19 -22.98 -19.14
N GLN A 104 10.97 -22.60 -18.79
CA GLN A 104 10.68 -21.47 -17.92
C GLN A 104 9.64 -21.85 -16.87
N TRP A 105 9.86 -21.41 -15.63
CA TRP A 105 8.88 -21.54 -14.57
C TRP A 105 7.74 -20.54 -14.78
N ARG A 106 6.50 -21.04 -14.83
CA ARG A 106 5.28 -20.23 -14.99
C ARG A 106 4.29 -20.59 -13.89
N ALA A 107 3.71 -19.59 -13.25
CA ALA A 107 2.61 -19.79 -12.30
C ALA A 107 1.39 -20.34 -13.07
N LEU A 108 1.06 -21.62 -12.83
CA LEU A 108 -0.05 -22.28 -13.52
C LEU A 108 -1.32 -22.27 -12.68
N HIS A 109 -1.17 -22.50 -11.38
CA HIS A 109 -2.28 -22.49 -10.43
C HIS A 109 -1.82 -22.02 -9.05
N SER A 110 -2.73 -21.97 -8.08
CA SER A 110 -2.41 -21.60 -6.70
C SER A 110 -3.12 -22.53 -5.73
N ALA A 111 -2.40 -22.95 -4.69
CA ALA A 111 -3.03 -23.54 -3.52
C ALA A 111 -3.56 -22.42 -2.63
N MET A 112 -4.82 -22.52 -2.19
CA MET A 112 -5.49 -21.48 -1.41
C MET A 112 -5.98 -22.02 -0.08
N ALA A 113 -5.88 -21.20 0.96
CA ALA A 113 -6.53 -21.40 2.24
C ALA A 113 -7.23 -20.10 2.63
N GLU A 114 -8.45 -20.22 3.14
CA GLU A 114 -9.24 -19.08 3.60
C GLU A 114 -9.94 -19.40 4.90
N GLY A 115 -10.30 -18.36 5.64
CA GLY A 115 -10.99 -18.52 6.90
C GLY A 115 -11.46 -17.21 7.52
N ARG A 116 -12.03 -17.35 8.70
CA ARG A 116 -12.62 -16.27 9.48
C ARG A 116 -12.13 -16.36 10.92
N ALA A 117 -11.92 -15.22 11.57
CA ALA A 117 -11.64 -15.20 13.01
C ALA A 117 -12.76 -15.91 13.81
N PRO A 118 -12.43 -16.62 14.90
CA PRO A 118 -11.13 -16.65 15.58
C PRO A 118 -10.10 -17.63 14.99
N ALA A 119 -10.42 -18.36 13.92
CA ALA A 119 -9.47 -19.30 13.33
C ALA A 119 -8.21 -18.56 12.82
N PRO A 120 -7.00 -18.97 13.22
CA PRO A 120 -5.77 -18.31 12.79
C PRO A 120 -5.53 -18.53 11.29
N PRO A 121 -4.88 -17.59 10.58
CA PRO A 121 -4.45 -17.79 9.21
C PRO A 121 -3.44 -18.94 9.12
N LEU A 122 -3.77 -19.95 8.32
CA LEU A 122 -2.90 -21.12 8.08
C LEU A 122 -2.62 -21.23 6.59
N TRP A 123 -1.33 -21.32 6.23
CA TRP A 123 -0.93 -21.55 4.84
C TRP A 123 -1.46 -22.91 4.34
N PRO A 124 -1.89 -23.00 3.08
CA PRO A 124 -2.34 -24.26 2.51
C PRO A 124 -1.19 -25.27 2.49
N LYS A 125 -1.50 -26.53 2.80
CA LYS A 125 -0.54 -27.64 2.71
C LYS A 125 -0.32 -27.98 1.24
N LEU A 126 0.94 -27.94 0.80
CA LEU A 126 1.33 -28.32 -0.55
C LEU A 126 1.71 -29.79 -0.59
N SER A 127 1.19 -30.52 -1.58
CA SER A 127 1.56 -31.91 -1.86
C SER A 127 2.28 -31.97 -3.20
N LEU A 128 3.50 -31.44 -3.24
CA LEU A 128 4.32 -31.42 -4.46
C LEU A 128 5.29 -32.60 -4.47
N ALA A 129 5.53 -33.17 -5.65
CA ALA A 129 6.56 -34.19 -5.84
C ALA A 129 7.96 -33.57 -5.68
N PRO A 130 8.95 -34.32 -5.14
CA PRO A 130 10.34 -33.87 -5.13
C PRO A 130 10.83 -33.66 -6.57
N VAL A 131 11.45 -32.52 -6.82
CA VAL A 131 11.96 -32.15 -8.14
C VAL A 131 13.44 -32.54 -8.26
N PRO A 132 13.84 -33.38 -9.23
CA PRO A 132 15.25 -33.70 -9.45
C PRO A 132 16.01 -32.53 -10.08
N ASP A 133 17.34 -32.56 -10.02
CA ASP A 133 18.22 -31.58 -10.66
C ASP A 133 18.97 -32.24 -11.85
N PRO A 134 18.76 -31.81 -13.11
CA PRO A 134 17.91 -30.70 -13.54
C PRO A 134 16.40 -31.04 -13.52
N PRO A 135 15.52 -30.04 -13.35
CA PRO A 135 14.08 -30.25 -13.31
C PRO A 135 13.54 -30.63 -14.70
N PRO A 136 12.72 -31.68 -14.83
CA PRO A 136 12.04 -32.01 -16.08
C PRO A 136 10.91 -31.02 -16.38
N LEU A 137 10.50 -30.91 -17.65
CA LEU A 137 9.26 -30.23 -18.00
C LEU A 137 8.07 -30.85 -17.25
N GLY A 138 7.16 -30.01 -16.77
CA GLY A 138 6.06 -30.41 -15.90
C GLY A 138 6.43 -30.51 -14.42
N ALA A 139 7.70 -30.37 -14.04
CA ALA A 139 8.07 -30.26 -12.63
C ALA A 139 7.34 -29.07 -11.99
N GLU A 140 6.92 -29.22 -10.74
CA GLU A 140 6.21 -28.21 -9.98
C GLU A 140 7.03 -27.74 -8.78
N ARG A 141 6.97 -26.45 -8.46
CA ARG A 141 7.61 -25.88 -7.27
C ARG A 141 6.75 -24.79 -6.64
N PRO A 142 6.91 -24.51 -5.34
CA PRO A 142 6.26 -23.36 -4.72
C PRO A 142 6.84 -22.06 -5.31
N GLY A 143 5.96 -21.18 -5.76
CA GLY A 143 6.25 -19.84 -6.25
C GLY A 143 6.01 -18.77 -5.19
N LYS A 144 5.47 -17.63 -5.60
CA LYS A 144 5.21 -16.49 -4.71
C LYS A 144 4.08 -16.80 -3.72
N ARG A 145 4.17 -16.17 -2.54
CA ARG A 145 3.13 -16.21 -1.52
C ARG A 145 2.34 -14.91 -1.55
N HIS A 146 1.02 -15.03 -1.44
CA HIS A 146 0.08 -13.92 -1.38
C HIS A 146 -0.76 -14.02 -0.13
N GLU A 147 -0.94 -12.88 0.54
CA GLU A 147 -1.76 -12.78 1.75
C GLU A 147 -2.74 -11.62 1.66
N ARG A 148 -3.96 -11.86 2.12
CA ARG A 148 -5.04 -10.88 2.17
C ARG A 148 -5.76 -11.03 3.50
N TYR A 149 -5.76 -9.95 4.27
CA TYR A 149 -6.47 -9.86 5.54
C TYR A 149 -7.46 -8.73 5.46
N GLU A 150 -8.72 -9.05 5.70
CA GLU A 150 -9.82 -8.10 5.56
C GLU A 150 -10.68 -8.06 6.82
N ILE A 151 -11.21 -6.87 7.09
CA ILE A 151 -12.27 -6.68 8.06
C ILE A 151 -13.48 -6.05 7.37
N ARG A 152 -14.67 -6.51 7.74
CA ARG A 152 -15.94 -5.90 7.37
C ARG A 152 -16.42 -5.03 8.52
N LEU A 153 -16.65 -3.76 8.22
CA LEU A 153 -17.13 -2.74 9.13
C LEU A 153 -18.58 -2.43 8.83
N ARG A 154 -19.39 -2.20 9.85
CA ARG A 154 -20.80 -1.82 9.71
C ARG A 154 -21.15 -0.65 10.60
N ALA A 155 -21.73 0.41 10.02
CA ALA A 155 -22.30 1.52 10.76
C ALA A 155 -23.72 1.21 11.24
N ALA A 156 -24.21 1.99 12.22
CA ALA A 156 -25.59 1.95 12.67
C ALA A 156 -26.60 2.27 11.54
N SER A 157 -26.20 3.06 10.54
CA SER A 157 -27.01 3.33 9.34
C SER A 157 -27.21 2.12 8.43
N GLY A 158 -26.52 1.01 8.68
CA GLY A 158 -26.51 -0.17 7.81
C GLY A 158 -25.44 -0.15 6.71
N GLN A 159 -24.76 0.98 6.52
CA GLN A 159 -23.64 1.08 5.57
C GLN A 159 -22.49 0.17 5.99
N THR A 160 -21.85 -0.49 5.01
CA THR A 160 -20.72 -1.39 5.25
C THR A 160 -19.50 -1.00 4.43
N TRP A 161 -18.31 -1.23 5.00
CA TRP A 161 -17.03 -1.06 4.32
C TRP A 161 -16.16 -2.31 4.53
N THR A 162 -15.29 -2.58 3.56
CA THR A 162 -14.27 -3.63 3.68
C THR A 162 -12.90 -2.95 3.68
N CYS A 163 -12.10 -3.25 4.71
CA CYS A 163 -10.75 -2.73 4.84
C CYS A 163 -9.73 -3.86 4.78
N ARG A 164 -8.76 -3.75 3.86
CA ARG A 164 -7.59 -4.62 3.80
C ARG A 164 -6.52 -4.08 4.75
N LEU A 165 -5.99 -4.95 5.61
CA LEU A 165 -5.03 -4.58 6.66
C LEU A 165 -3.76 -5.44 6.58
N PRO A 166 -2.61 -4.95 7.07
CA PRO A 166 -1.45 -5.80 7.37
C PRO A 166 -1.78 -6.82 8.46
N LEU A 167 -1.09 -7.98 8.46
CA LEU A 167 -1.33 -9.08 9.42
C LEU A 167 -1.34 -8.61 10.88
N ALA A 168 -0.34 -7.84 11.29
CA ALA A 168 -0.21 -7.38 12.68
C ALA A 168 -1.41 -6.52 13.12
N GLN A 169 -1.86 -5.61 12.25
CA GLN A 169 -3.04 -4.78 12.52
C GLN A 169 -4.32 -5.62 12.52
N TRP A 170 -4.48 -6.51 11.54
CA TRP A 170 -5.63 -7.41 11.48
C TRP A 170 -5.72 -8.28 12.73
N GLN A 171 -4.61 -8.79 13.26
CA GLN A 171 -4.59 -9.57 14.51
C GLN A 171 -5.00 -8.73 15.73
N GLY A 172 -4.57 -7.47 15.80
CA GLY A 172 -4.89 -6.55 16.90
C GLY A 172 -6.36 -6.11 16.95
N VAL A 173 -7.09 -6.17 15.83
CA VAL A 173 -8.52 -5.83 15.79
C VAL A 173 -9.34 -6.97 16.38
N THR A 174 -10.11 -6.72 17.44
CA THR A 174 -11.07 -7.70 17.96
C THR A 174 -12.37 -7.66 17.15
N PRO A 175 -13.07 -8.80 16.93
CA PRO A 175 -14.46 -8.78 16.52
C PRO A 175 -15.29 -7.88 17.45
N ASP A 176 -16.35 -7.26 16.93
CA ASP A 176 -17.25 -6.39 17.69
C ASP A 176 -16.67 -5.07 18.23
N LEU A 177 -15.39 -4.79 17.95
CA LEU A 177 -14.77 -3.51 18.27
C LEU A 177 -15.55 -2.38 17.58
N SER A 178 -15.95 -1.37 18.36
CA SER A 178 -16.57 -0.15 17.86
C SER A 178 -15.59 1.01 17.88
N PHE A 179 -15.51 1.79 16.80
CA PHE A 179 -14.62 2.94 16.70
C PHE A 179 -15.13 3.96 15.66
N LEU A 180 -14.52 5.15 15.64
CA LEU A 180 -14.79 6.18 14.64
C LEU A 180 -13.94 5.94 13.38
N LEU A 181 -14.58 5.53 12.29
CA LEU A 181 -13.96 5.39 10.99
C LEU A 181 -13.99 6.74 10.26
N GLN A 182 -12.83 7.18 9.77
CA GLN A 182 -12.79 8.36 8.91
C GLN A 182 -13.34 7.98 7.54
N VAL A 183 -14.32 8.74 7.07
CA VAL A 183 -14.96 8.55 5.76
C VAL A 183 -14.91 9.87 5.02
N ASP A 184 -14.52 9.84 3.75
CA ASP A 184 -14.47 11.05 2.93
C ASP A 184 -15.88 11.52 2.53
N ARG A 185 -15.94 12.67 1.84
CA ARG A 185 -17.21 13.24 1.37
C ARG A 185 -17.96 12.37 0.34
N HIS A 186 -17.32 11.35 -0.23
CA HIS A 186 -17.91 10.42 -1.20
C HIS A 186 -18.30 9.08 -0.55
N GLY A 187 -18.14 8.93 0.77
CA GLY A 187 -18.46 7.69 1.48
C GLY A 187 -17.34 6.65 1.45
N VAL A 188 -16.13 7.00 0.99
CA VAL A 188 -14.97 6.09 0.95
C VAL A 188 -14.30 6.06 2.32
N ALA A 189 -14.13 4.85 2.87
CA ALA A 189 -13.48 4.66 4.16
C ALA A 189 -11.96 4.81 4.08
N HIS A 190 -11.38 5.58 5.00
CA HIS A 190 -9.95 5.65 5.21
C HIS A 190 -9.50 4.52 6.14
N CYS A 191 -9.16 3.36 5.58
CA CYS A 191 -8.77 2.17 6.35
C CYS A 191 -7.52 2.35 7.24
N GLY A 192 -6.74 3.42 7.04
CA GLY A 192 -5.67 3.81 7.96
C GLY A 192 -6.17 4.26 9.34
N SER A 193 -7.44 4.66 9.47
CA SER A 193 -8.02 5.06 10.76
C SER A 193 -8.48 3.87 11.62
N VAL A 194 -8.26 2.62 11.16
CA VAL A 194 -8.59 1.42 11.94
C VAL A 194 -7.62 1.29 13.12
N PRO A 195 -8.10 1.14 14.37
CA PRO A 195 -7.25 0.99 15.54
C PRO A 195 -6.25 -0.16 15.38
N GLY A 196 -5.03 0.01 15.90
CA GLY A 196 -3.96 -1.00 15.83
C GLY A 196 -2.75 -0.62 14.97
N GLN A 197 -2.78 0.51 14.25
CA GLN A 197 -1.57 1.14 13.72
C GLN A 197 -0.80 1.82 14.85
N ARG A 198 0.10 1.09 15.52
CA ARG A 198 1.33 1.76 15.98
C ARG A 198 2.22 1.82 14.76
N SER A 199 2.17 2.94 14.05
CA SER A 199 3.14 3.25 13.01
C SER A 199 4.53 3.25 13.64
N THR A 200 5.24 2.14 13.54
CA THR A 200 6.70 2.19 13.59
C THR A 200 7.13 2.77 12.27
N ALA A 201 7.19 4.11 12.21
CA ALA A 201 7.91 4.80 11.15
C ALA A 201 9.37 4.29 11.19
N HIS A 202 9.75 3.54 10.17
CA HIS A 202 11.13 3.16 9.88
C HIS A 202 11.72 4.13 8.87
#